data_AF-A0A358M6A7-F1
#
_entry.id   AF-A0A358M6A7-F1
#
_cell.length_a   1.000
_cell.length_b   1.000
_cell.length_c   1.000
_cell.angle_alpha   90.00
_cell.angle_beta   90.00
_cell.angle_gamma   90.00
#
_symmetry.space_group_name_H-M   'P 1'
#
loop_
_entity.id
_entity.type
_entity.pdbx_description
1 polymer ?
#
loop_
_entity_poly.entity_id
_entity_poly.type
_entity_poly.pdbx_seq_one_letter_code
_entity_poly.pdbx_strand_id
1 'polypeptide(L)' 'MKKVYVNEKWCLACHLCEYYCAFANSGAQNMAKALKNLTINPNIRIEERGDISFAVSCRHCDVPL' A
#
# COMPACT_ATOMS: atom_id res chain seq x y z
N MET A 1 -17.88 6.97 -1.51
CA MET A 1 -16.52 6.78 -0.98
C MET A 1 -15.82 8.12 -0.88
N LYS A 2 -15.02 8.34 0.17
CA LYS A 2 -14.15 9.53 0.26
C LYS A 2 -13.04 9.41 -0.79
N LYS A 3 -12.67 10.52 -1.43
CA LYS A 3 -11.56 10.56 -2.38
C LYS A 3 -10.25 10.77 -1.62
N VAL A 4 -9.23 9.99 -1.95
CA VAL A 4 -7.85 10.17 -1.49
C VAL A 4 -7.06 10.72 -2.66
N TYR A 5 -6.37 11.84 -2.44
CA TYR A 5 -5.48 12.44 -3.44
C TYR A 5 -4.04 12.23 -2.99
N VAL A 6 -3.21 11.78 -3.93
CA VAL A 6 -1.80 11.51 -3.69
C VAL A 6 -1.02 12.70 -4.23
N ASN A 7 0.00 13.13 -3.48
CA ASN A 7 0.89 14.20 -3.89
C ASN A 7 2.28 13.61 -4.09
N GLU A 8 2.61 13.33 -5.35
CA GLU A 8 3.85 12.69 -5.79
C GLU A 8 5.11 13.48 -5.38
N LYS A 9 4.99 14.80 -5.17
CA LYS A 9 6.12 15.64 -4.73
C LYS A 9 6.64 15.31 -3.33
N TRP A 10 5.82 14.65 -2.51
CA TRP A 10 6.15 14.32 -1.12
C TRP A 10 6.31 12.83 -0.89
N CYS A 11 6.09 12.00 -1.90
CA CYS A 11 6.31 10.58 -1.77
C CYS A 11 7.83 10.32 -1.79
N LEU A 12 8.31 9.57 -0.80
CA LEU A 12 9.72 9.20 -0.64
C LEU A 12 9.99 7.73 -0.94
N ALA A 13 9.03 7.03 -1.57
CA ALA A 13 9.12 5.58 -1.81
C ALA A 13 9.48 4.73 -0.57
N CYS A 14 8.97 5.08 0.61
CA CYS A 14 9.34 4.37 1.84
C CYS A 14 8.63 3.01 2.03
N HIS A 15 7.68 2.65 1.16
CA HIS A 15 6.83 1.44 1.23
C HIS A 15 6.02 1.24 2.52
N LEU A 16 6.08 2.16 3.50
CA LEU A 16 5.36 2.02 4.76
C LEU A 16 3.85 1.91 4.57
N CYS A 17 3.29 2.62 3.58
CA CYS A 17 1.86 2.54 3.28
C CYS A 17 1.42 1.12 2.86
N GLU A 18 2.27 0.37 2.18
CA GLU A 18 2.04 -1.03 1.81
C GLU A 18 2.02 -1.92 3.06
N TYR A 19 3.02 -1.77 3.95
CA TYR A 19 3.10 -2.49 5.21
C TYR A 19 1.91 -2.24 6.12
N TYR A 20 1.53 -0.96 6.30
CA TYR A 20 0.36 -0.61 7.12
C TYR A 20 -0.94 -1.13 6.52
N CYS A 21 -1.08 -1.10 5.19
CA CYS A 21 -2.25 -1.65 4.51
C CYS A 21 -2.34 -3.17 4.71
N ALA A 22 -1.25 -3.90 4.52
CA ALA A 22 -1.22 -5.34 4.75
C ALA A 22 -1.51 -5.69 6.21
N PHE A 23 -0.91 -4.97 7.17
CA PHE A 23 -1.15 -5.20 8.59
C PHE A 23 -2.60 -4.93 8.99
N ALA A 24 -3.20 -3.82 8.51
CA ALA A 24 -4.60 -3.49 8.80
C ALA A 24 -5.56 -4.59 8.30
N ASN A 25 -5.24 -5.25 7.18
CA ASN A 25 -6.02 -6.37 6.66
C ASN A 25 -5.69 -7.74 7.29
N SER A 26 -4.63 -7.83 8.11
CA SER A 26 -4.19 -9.11 8.70
C SER A 26 -4.99 -9.56 9.92
N GLY A 27 -5.73 -8.65 10.57
CA GLY A 27 -6.47 -8.93 11.82
C GLY A 27 -5.59 -9.25 13.04
N ALA A 28 -4.26 -9.21 12.91
CA ALA A 28 -3.32 -9.54 13.98
C ALA A 28 -3.03 -8.34 14.90
N GLN A 29 -2.65 -8.62 16.16
CA GLN A 29 -2.32 -7.58 17.13
C GLN A 29 -0.89 -7.04 17.02
N ASN A 30 -0.02 -7.74 16.29
CA ASN A 30 1.40 -7.39 16.19
C ASN A 30 1.89 -7.54 14.74
N MET A 31 2.41 -6.44 14.19
CA MET A 31 2.87 -6.38 12.79
C MET A 31 4.01 -7.35 12.49
N ALA A 32 4.97 -7.51 13.41
CA ALA A 32 6.08 -8.44 13.23
C ALA A 32 5.61 -9.90 13.24
N LYS A 33 4.54 -10.23 13.99
CA LYS A 33 3.91 -11.57 13.90
C LYS A 33 3.09 -11.74 12.61
N ALA A 34 2.50 -10.65 12.13
CA ALA A 34 1.58 -10.67 10.99
C ALA A 34 2.27 -10.76 9.62
N LEU A 35 3.43 -10.11 9.47
CA LEU A 35 4.05 -9.89 8.14
C LEU A 35 5.44 -10.52 7.99
N LYS A 36 6.08 -10.96 9.08
CA LYS A 36 7.43 -11.51 9.01
C LYS A 36 7.45 -12.80 8.17
N ASN A 37 8.36 -12.85 7.20
CA ASN A 37 8.55 -13.98 6.27
C ASN A 37 7.31 -14.31 5.41
N LEU A 38 6.43 -13.34 5.19
CA LEU A 38 5.23 -13.50 4.37
C LEU A 38 5.26 -12.54 3.18
N THR A 39 4.76 -13.01 2.04
CA THR A 39 4.46 -12.13 0.91
C THR A 39 3.18 -11.38 1.22
N ILE A 40 3.27 -10.05 1.31
CA ILE A 40 2.12 -9.20 1.59
C ILE A 40 1.39 -8.84 0.28
N ASN A 41 0.05 -8.81 0.32
CA ASN A 41 -0.80 -8.38 -0.79
C ASN A 41 -1.62 -7.14 -0.38
N PRO A 42 -0.99 -5.96 -0.30
CA PRO A 42 -1.66 -4.73 0.14
C PRO A 42 -2.58 -4.17 -0.95
N ASN A 43 -3.64 -3.48 -0.53
CA ASN A 43 -4.52 -2.72 -1.42
C ASN A 43 -3.93 -1.37 -1.85
N ILE A 44 -2.71 -1.04 -1.44
CA ILE A 44 -1.97 0.13 -1.88
C ILE A 44 -0.61 -0.35 -2.33
N ARG A 45 -0.17 0.09 -3.51
CA ARG A 45 1.16 -0.22 -4.05
C ARG A 45 1.90 1.06 -4.39
N ILE A 46 3.20 1.11 -4.15
CA ILE A 46 4.04 2.22 -4.56
C ILE A 46 4.55 1.95 -5.97
N GLU A 47 4.34 2.93 -6.87
CA GLU A 47 4.92 2.93 -8.20
C GLU A 47 6.04 3.97 -8.24
N GLU A 48 7.18 3.58 -8.81
CA GLU A 48 8.39 4.38 -8.86
C GLU A 48 8.94 4.43 -10.27
N ARG A 49 9.28 5.64 -10.71
CA ARG A 49 9.96 5.85 -11.99
C ARG A 49 10.86 7.08 -11.93
N GLY A 50 12.17 6.84 -11.89
CA GLY A 50 13.16 7.91 -11.75
C GLY A 50 12.97 8.64 -10.42
N ASP A 51 12.85 9.96 -10.46
CA ASP A 51 12.67 10.80 -9.27
C ASP A 51 11.21 10.95 -8.82
N ILE A 52 10.28 10.22 -9.46
CA ILE A 52 8.85 10.29 -9.16
C ILE A 52 8.43 8.99 -8.49
N SER A 53 7.80 9.12 -7.32
CA SER A 53 7.13 8.01 -6.64
C SER A 53 5.72 8.44 -6.21
N PHE A 54 4.79 7.49 -6.16
CA PHE A 54 3.45 7.74 -5.63
C PHE A 54 2.73 6.45 -5.25
N ALA A 55 1.82 6.58 -4.28
CA ALA A 55 0.96 5.48 -3.85
C ALA A 55 -0.23 5.31 -4.81
N VAL A 56 -0.44 4.09 -5.30
CA VAL A 56 -1.60 3.70 -6.10
C VAL A 56 -2.53 2.86 -5.23
N SER A 57 -3.73 3.37 -4.98
CA SER A 57 -4.75 2.65 -4.20
C SER A 57 -5.61 1.75 -5.08
N CYS A 58 -6.00 0.60 -4.53
CA CYS A 58 -6.94 -0.33 -5.13
C CYS A 58 -8.24 0.38 -5.48
N ARG A 59 -8.67 0.22 -6.73
CA ARG A 59 -9.88 0.84 -7.26
C ARG A 59 -11.14 0.01 -7.00
N HIS A 60 -10.99 -1.18 -6.38
CA HIS A 60 -12.05 -2.14 -6.13
C HIS A 60 -12.89 -2.39 -7.40
N CYS A 61 -12.20 -2.69 -8.51
CA CYS A 61 -12.83 -2.98 -9.78
C CYS A 61 -13.75 -4.20 -9.64
N ASP A 62 -14.94 -4.15 -10.25
CA ASP A 62 -15.89 -5.27 -10.25
C ASP A 62 -15.34 -6.50 -11.01
N VAL A 63 -14.44 -6.25 -11.97
CA VAL A 63 -13.76 -7.29 -12.76
C VAL A 63 -12.26 -7.17 -12.54
N PRO A 64 -11.62 -8.14 -11.87
CA PRO A 64 -10.16 -8.22 -11.80
C PRO A 64 -9.59 -8.62 -13.17
N LEU A 65 -8.48 -7.97 -13.56
CA LEU A 65 -7.71 -8.26 -14.78
C LEU A 65 -6.74 -9.42 -14.57
#